data_AF-B7VD83-F1
#
_entry.id   AF-B7VD83-F1
#
_cell.length_a   1.000
_cell.length_b   1.000
_cell.length_c   1.000
_cell.angle_alpha   90.00
_cell.angle_beta   90.00
_cell.angle_gamma   90.00
#
_symmetry.space_group_name_H-M   'P 1'
#
loop_
_entity.id
_entity.type
_entity.pdbx_description
1 polymer ?
#
loop_
_entity_poly.entity_id
_entity_poly.type
_entity_poly.pdbx_seq_one_letter_code
_entity_poly.pdbx_strand_id
1 'polypeptide(L)'
;MSTFMPTVKKLYWLLLSALPFALPLLSITAIERTGCGFFTDCFIEFLPVANMLAIFSAVMAVIIWPVCAWQLGGRQLWQRWRNRPVA
;
A
#
# COMPACT_ATOMS: atom_id res chain seq x y z
N MET A 1 -16.96 6.63 26.71
CA MET A 1 -15.61 5.98 26.72
C MET A 1 -15.33 5.10 25.48
N SER A 2 -15.91 5.36 24.29
CA SER A 2 -15.79 4.39 23.17
C SER A 2 -15.78 5.05 21.77
N THR A 3 -15.03 6.14 21.60
CA THR A 3 -14.72 6.70 20.27
C THR A 3 -13.27 6.44 19.83
N PHE A 4 -12.44 5.86 20.71
CA PHE A 4 -11.02 5.61 20.43
C PHE A 4 -10.79 4.38 19.52
N MET A 5 -11.57 3.31 19.73
CA MET A 5 -11.51 2.08 18.93
C MET A 5 -11.72 2.24 17.42
N PRO A 6 -12.71 3.02 16.91
CA PRO A 6 -12.89 3.18 15.47
C PRO A 6 -11.74 3.96 14.82
N THR A 7 -11.11 4.89 15.54
CA THR A 7 -10.02 5.72 15.02
C THR A 7 -8.74 4.91 14.86
N VAL A 8 -8.38 4.11 15.87
CA VAL A 8 -7.21 3.22 15.81
C VAL A 8 -7.35 2.19 14.69
N LYS A 9 -8.55 1.64 14.49
CA LYS A 9 -8.82 0.70 13.41
C LYS A 9 -8.65 1.33 12.02
N LYS A 10 -9.12 2.56 11.82
CA LYS A 10 -8.90 3.30 10.57
C LYS A 10 -7.42 3.59 10.32
N LEU A 11 -6.70 4.01 11.37
CA LEU A 11 -5.26 4.25 11.30
C LEU A 11 -4.51 2.97 10.89
N TYR A 12 -4.88 1.83 11.48
CA TYR A 12 -4.30 0.52 11.16
C TYR A 12 -4.46 0.17 9.67
N TRP A 13 -5.67 0.30 9.11
CA TRP A 13 -5.91 0.03 7.69
C TRP A 13 -5.19 1.00 6.76
N LEU A 14 -5.07 2.26 7.18
CA LEU A 14 -4.33 3.28 6.43
C LEU A 14 -2.82 2.95 6.40
N LEU A 15 -2.27 2.51 7.53
CA LEU A 15 -0.88 2.07 7.66
C LEU A 15 -0.62 0.79 6.84
N LEU A 16 -1.56 -0.16 6.84
CA LEU A 16 -1.49 -1.36 6.02
C LEU A 16 -1.50 -1.04 4.51
N SER A 17 -2.28 -0.04 4.10
CA SER A 17 -2.35 0.40 2.70
C SER A 17 -1.10 1.11 2.21
N ALA A 18 -0.29 1.66 3.12
CA ALA A 18 0.98 2.33 2.82
C ALA A 18 2.16 1.34 2.76
N LEU A 19 2.02 0.15 3.36
CA LEU A 19 3.05 -0.88 3.43
C LEU A 19 3.59 -1.34 2.05
N PRO A 20 2.76 -1.51 1.00
CA PRO A 20 3.25 -1.86 -0.34
C PRO A 20 4.20 -0.80 -0.90
N PHE A 21 4.01 0.48 -0.57
CA PHE A 21 4.83 1.57 -1.07
C PHE A 21 6.17 1.70 -0.33
N ALA A 22 6.27 1.19 0.90
CA ALA A 22 7.50 1.26 1.68
C ALA A 22 8.63 0.38 1.12
N LEU A 23 8.28 -0.79 0.57
CA LEU A 23 9.24 -1.76 0.01
C LEU A 23 10.08 -1.21 -1.16
N PRO A 24 9.48 -0.65 -2.24
CA PRO A 24 10.26 -0.09 -3.34
C PRO A 24 10.99 1.20 -2.94
N LEU A 25 10.51 1.94 -1.93
CA LEU A 25 11.23 3.12 -1.44
C LEU A 25 12.54 2.74 -0.73
N LEU A 26 12.50 1.65 0.05
CA LEU A 26 13.68 1.11 0.75
C LEU A 26 14.75 0.61 -0.23
N SER A 27 14.37 0.00 -1.34
CA SER A 27 15.34 -0.45 -2.35
C SER A 27 16.03 0.74 -3.05
N ILE A 28 15.28 1.79 -3.41
CA ILE A 28 15.85 3.00 -4.04
C ILE A 28 16.83 3.70 -3.09
N THR A 29 16.42 3.90 -1.83
CA THR A 29 17.26 4.56 -0.81
C THR A 29 18.49 3.72 -0.44
N ALA A 30 18.41 2.39 -0.51
CA ALA A 30 19.57 1.51 -0.32
C ALA A 30 20.60 1.68 -1.45
N ILE A 31 20.15 1.80 -2.70
CA ILE A 31 21.02 2.01 -3.88
C ILE A 31 21.70 3.39 -3.82
N GLU A 32 20.99 4.43 -3.42
CA GLU A 32 21.58 5.76 -3.24
C GLU A 32 22.67 5.76 -2.15
N ARG A 33 22.47 5.00 -1.06
CA ARG A 33 23.45 4.90 0.04
C ARG A 33 24.71 4.13 -0.33
N THR A 34 24.65 3.17 -1.24
CA THR A 34 25.84 2.42 -1.69
C THR A 34 26.70 3.19 -2.68
N GLY A 35 26.26 4.39 -3.10
CA GLY A 35 27.00 5.20 -4.06
C GLY A 35 27.03 4.61 -5.48
N CYS A 36 26.18 3.61 -5.76
CA CYS A 36 26.02 3.11 -7.13
C CYS A 36 25.28 4.18 -7.94
N GLY A 37 26.03 4.90 -8.77
CA GLY A 37 25.46 5.87 -9.71
C GLY A 37 24.49 5.19 -10.67
N PHE A 38 23.47 5.94 -11.12
CA PHE A 38 22.60 5.50 -12.21
C PHE A 38 23.45 5.11 -13.43
N PHE A 39 23.14 3.97 -14.07
CA PHE A 39 23.84 3.41 -15.24
C PHE A 39 25.23 2.80 -14.98
N THR A 40 25.59 2.50 -13.73
CA THR A 40 26.77 1.67 -13.43
C THR A 40 26.45 0.17 -13.51
N ASP A 41 27.45 -0.70 -13.68
CA ASP A 41 27.25 -2.17 -13.73
C ASP A 41 26.52 -2.70 -12.48
N CYS A 42 26.82 -2.11 -11.33
CA CYS A 42 26.10 -2.33 -10.07
C CYS A 42 24.59 -2.08 -10.22
N PHE A 43 24.18 -0.97 -10.85
CA PHE A 43 22.76 -0.66 -11.04
C PHE A 43 22.06 -1.69 -11.94
N ILE A 44 22.75 -2.19 -12.97
CA ILE A 44 22.21 -3.18 -13.91
C ILE A 44 21.96 -4.52 -13.20
N GLU A 45 22.86 -4.95 -12.32
CA GLU A 45 22.69 -6.17 -11.51
C GLU A 45 21.56 -6.05 -10.47
N PHE A 46 21.36 -4.85 -9.91
CA PHE A 46 20.28 -4.60 -8.94
C PHE A 46 18.90 -4.38 -9.59
N LEU A 47 18.86 -4.02 -10.88
CA LEU A 47 17.64 -3.77 -11.63
C LEU A 47 16.61 -4.92 -11.55
N PRO A 48 16.96 -6.20 -11.81
CA PRO A 48 15.98 -7.30 -11.73
C PRO A 48 15.42 -7.50 -10.32
N VAL A 49 16.23 -7.31 -9.28
CA VAL A 49 15.81 -7.42 -7.88
C VAL A 49 14.84 -6.30 -7.53
N ALA A 50 15.16 -5.07 -7.93
CA ALA A 50 14.27 -3.92 -7.76
C ALA A 50 12.94 -4.13 -8.49
N ASN A 51 12.97 -4.67 -9.70
CA ASN A 51 11.77 -4.94 -10.49
C ASN A 51 10.90 -6.04 -9.86
N MET A 52 11.50 -7.13 -9.37
CA MET A 52 10.77 -8.17 -8.64
C MET A 52 10.09 -7.62 -7.38
N LEU A 53 10.78 -6.77 -6.63
CA LEU A 53 10.21 -6.10 -5.45
C LEU A 53 9.06 -5.16 -5.82
N ALA A 54 9.19 -4.42 -6.93
CA ALA A 54 8.13 -3.55 -7.43
C ALA A 54 6.90 -4.32 -7.93
N ILE A 55 7.10 -5.47 -8.59
CA ILE A 55 5.99 -6.34 -9.00
C ILE A 55 5.31 -6.94 -7.76
N PHE A 56 6.09 -7.41 -6.79
CA PHE A 56 5.56 -7.97 -5.55
C PHE A 56 4.76 -6.93 -4.76
N SER A 57 5.27 -5.70 -4.66
CA SER A 57 4.55 -4.61 -4.00
C SER A 57 3.28 -4.22 -4.76
N ALA A 58 3.30 -4.19 -6.09
CA ALA A 58 2.12 -3.93 -6.91
C ALA A 58 1.04 -5.02 -6.70
N VAL A 59 1.44 -6.30 -6.70
CA VAL A 59 0.51 -7.42 -6.43
C VAL A 59 -0.09 -7.30 -5.03
N MET A 60 0.73 -7.01 -4.02
CA MET A 60 0.25 -6.78 -2.65
C MET A 60 -0.70 -5.59 -2.58
N ALA A 61 -0.40 -4.48 -3.27
CA ALA A 61 -1.29 -3.33 -3.34
C ALA A 61 -2.64 -3.68 -3.98
N VAL A 62 -2.65 -4.41 -5.10
CA VAL A 62 -3.88 -4.84 -5.79
C VAL A 62 -4.77 -5.71 -4.90
N ILE A 63 -4.19 -6.54 -4.03
CA ILE A 63 -4.96 -7.40 -3.11
C ILE A 63 -5.41 -6.61 -1.87
N ILE A 64 -4.51 -5.82 -1.28
CA ILE A 64 -4.72 -5.14 0.01
C ILE A 64 -5.62 -3.92 -0.15
N TRP A 65 -5.47 -3.13 -1.22
CA TRP A 65 -6.23 -1.90 -1.44
C TRP A 65 -7.75 -2.10 -1.50
N PRO A 66 -8.32 -3.07 -2.25
CA PRO A 66 -9.77 -3.27 -2.24
C PRO A 66 -10.31 -3.62 -0.85
N VAL A 67 -9.56 -4.41 -0.07
CA VAL A 67 -9.92 -4.75 1.31
C VAL A 67 -9.87 -3.51 2.20
N CYS A 68 -8.81 -2.71 2.09
CA CYS A 68 -8.66 -1.47 2.85
C CYS A 68 -9.75 -0.45 2.50
N ALA A 69 -10.01 -0.23 1.22
CA ALA A 69 -11.04 0.67 0.72
C ALA A 69 -12.44 0.25 1.20
N TRP A 70 -12.70 -1.06 1.21
CA TRP A 70 -13.94 -1.62 1.73
C TRP A 70 -14.12 -1.36 3.23
N GLN A 71 -13.06 -1.53 4.03
CA GLN A 71 -13.09 -1.32 5.47
C GLN A 71 -13.14 0.17 5.87
N LEU A 72 -12.49 1.04 5.11
CA LEU A 72 -12.42 2.49 5.41
C LEU A 72 -13.72 3.22 5.07
N GLY A 73 -14.39 2.85 3.97
CA GLY A 73 -15.58 3.56 3.50
C GLY A 73 -16.59 2.72 2.74
N GLY A 74 -16.16 1.65 2.07
CA GLY A 74 -17.05 0.82 1.24
C GLY A 74 -18.23 0.23 2.03
N ARG A 75 -18.00 -0.24 3.25
CA ARG A 75 -19.06 -0.79 4.12
C ARG A 75 -20.15 0.25 4.45
N GLN A 76 -19.76 1.49 4.73
CA GLN A 76 -20.71 2.56 5.05
C GLN A 76 -21.49 3.00 3.81
N LEU A 77 -20.80 3.09 2.66
CA LEU A 77 -21.43 3.42 1.38
C LEU A 77 -22.44 2.34 0.97
N TRP A 78 -22.09 1.06 1.14
CA TRP A 78 -22.94 -0.09 0.85
C TRP A 78 -24.21 -0.12 1.72
N GLN A 79 -24.07 0.12 3.03
CA GLN A 79 -25.22 0.21 3.93
C GLN A 79 -26.17 1.36 3.53
N ARG A 80 -25.61 2.52 3.15
CA ARG A 80 -26.41 3.65 2.65
C ARG A 80 -27.11 3.32 1.35
N TRP A 81 -26.44 2.62 0.42
CA TRP A 81 -27.02 2.25 -0.86
C TRP A 81 -28.15 1.21 -0.69
N ARG A 82 -27.92 0.20 0.16
CA ARG A 82 -28.92 -0.83 0.47
C ARG A 82 -30.17 -0.29 1.18
N ASN A 83 -29.99 0.72 2.04
CA ASN A 83 -31.08 1.33 2.80
C ASN A 83 -31.76 2.48 2.04
N ARG A 84 -31.43 2.72 0.76
CA ARG A 84 -32.22 3.66 -0.04
C ARG A 84 -33.59 3.05 -0.27
N PRO A 85 -34.69 3.74 0.09
CA PRO A 85 -36.02 3.30 -0.30
C PRO A 85 -36.06 3.29 -1.83
N VAL A 86 -36.41 2.14 -2.40
CA VAL A 86 -36.76 2.04 -3.82
C VAL A 86 -38.06 2.82 -3.96
N ALA A 87 -37.98 3.98 -4.61
CA ALA A 87 -39.14 4.81 -4.95
C ALA A 87 -39.96 4.14 -6.05
#